data_AF-H8MJ47-F1
#
_entry.id   AF-H8MJ47-F1
#
_cell.length_a   1.000
_cell.length_b   1.000
_cell.length_c   1.000
_cell.angle_alpha   90.00
_cell.angle_beta   90.00
_cell.angle_gamma   90.00
#
_symmetry.space_group_name_H-M   'P 1'
#
loop_
_entity.id
_entity.type
_entity.pdbx_description
1 polymer ?
#
loop_
_entity_poly.entity_id
_entity_poly.type
_entity_poly.pdbx_seq_one_letter_code
_entity_poly.pdbx_strand_id
1 'polypeptide(L)'
;MKPDAPSLARGEVLLRHGTGSDAVVPAEPAPAVQELGALAGFGQAWTSCSARASVYLFDSYDEAGAAEVRLKKQVREGKHGAGTINGNWMIWATADATDEAGRDVIERVVSTFAGEE
;
A
#
# COMPACT_ATOMS: atom_id res chain seq x y z
N MET A 1 10.15 10.00 19.41
CA MET A 1 9.07 10.84 18.86
C MET A 1 7.95 9.88 18.46
N LYS A 2 6.77 9.92 19.09
CA LYS A 2 5.63 9.14 18.59
C LYS A 2 5.15 9.87 17.33
N PRO A 3 5.16 9.27 16.13
CA PRO A 3 4.62 9.94 14.96
C PRO A 3 3.16 10.26 15.26
N ASP A 4 2.82 11.54 15.11
CA ASP A 4 1.54 12.09 15.51
C ASP A 4 0.41 11.37 14.73
N ALA A 5 -0.56 10.83 15.47
CA ALA A 5 -1.74 10.11 14.99
C ALA A 5 -2.52 10.71 13.79
N PRO A 6 -2.57 12.04 13.53
CA PRO A 6 -3.25 12.59 12.34
C PRO A 6 -2.65 12.16 11.01
N SER A 7 -1.36 11.83 10.95
CA SER A 7 -0.72 11.43 9.69
C SER A 7 -1.25 10.07 9.22
N LEU A 8 -1.26 9.06 10.10
CA LEU A 8 -1.81 7.73 9.80
C LEU A 8 -3.29 7.77 9.41
N ALA A 9 -4.09 8.63 10.05
CA ALA A 9 -5.50 8.79 9.72
C ALA A 9 -5.72 9.21 8.25
N ARG A 10 -4.82 10.05 7.67
CA ARG A 10 -4.89 10.40 6.25
C ARG A 10 -4.63 9.20 5.36
N GLY A 11 -3.59 8.42 5.66
CA GLY A 11 -3.30 7.18 4.91
C GLY A 11 -4.48 6.21 4.95
N GLU A 12 -5.10 6.02 6.11
CA GLU A 12 -6.26 5.14 6.28
C GLU A 12 -7.47 5.59 5.47
N VAL A 13 -7.73 6.91 5.40
CA VAL A 13 -8.79 7.48 4.56
C VAL A 13 -8.53 7.21 3.08
N LEU A 14 -7.30 7.48 2.59
CA LEU A 14 -6.91 7.22 1.20
C LEU A 14 -7.10 5.75 0.82
N LEU A 15 -6.68 4.83 1.69
CA LEU A 15 -6.85 3.41 1.44
C LEU A 15 -8.31 2.99 1.48
N ARG A 16 -9.09 3.50 2.44
CA ARG A 16 -10.53 3.23 2.56
C ARG A 16 -11.29 3.67 1.31
N HIS A 17 -10.96 4.82 0.74
CA HIS A 17 -11.53 5.27 -0.55
C HIS A 17 -11.28 4.26 -1.67
N GLY A 18 -10.05 3.71 -1.78
CA GLY A 18 -9.73 2.67 -2.75
C GLY A 18 -10.39 1.32 -2.48
N THR A 19 -10.68 1.00 -1.21
CA THR A 19 -11.38 -0.25 -0.83
C THR A 19 -12.87 -0.24 -1.16
N GLY A 20 -13.50 0.94 -1.19
CA GLY A 20 -14.94 1.08 -1.41
C GLY A 20 -15.77 0.32 -0.37
N SER A 21 -16.63 -0.59 -0.83
CA SER A 21 -17.45 -1.47 0.02
C SER A 21 -16.85 -2.86 0.24
N ASP A 22 -15.58 -3.06 -0.10
CA ASP A 22 -14.94 -4.37 0.04
C ASP A 22 -14.79 -4.79 1.51
N ALA A 23 -14.94 -6.08 1.76
CA ALA A 23 -14.70 -6.68 3.06
C ALA A 23 -13.19 -6.87 3.27
N VAL A 24 -12.57 -5.89 3.91
CA VAL A 24 -11.15 -5.90 4.26
C VAL A 24 -10.93 -6.07 5.76
N VAL A 25 -9.80 -6.68 6.12
CA VAL A 25 -9.34 -6.80 7.51
C VAL A 25 -7.99 -6.10 7.69
N PRO A 26 -7.74 -5.49 8.87
CA PRO A 26 -6.41 -4.99 9.21
C PRO A 26 -5.37 -6.09 9.09
N ALA A 27 -4.24 -5.76 8.48
CA ALA A 27 -3.12 -6.67 8.31
C ALA A 27 -1.81 -5.94 8.61
N GLU A 28 -0.79 -6.70 9.03
CA GLU A 28 0.55 -6.13 9.12
C GLU A 28 1.02 -5.70 7.71
N PRO A 29 1.66 -4.53 7.61
CA PRO A 29 2.23 -4.07 6.35
C PRO A 29 3.31 -5.05 5.88
N ALA A 30 3.30 -5.33 4.58
CA ALA A 30 4.24 -6.24 3.93
C ALA A 30 4.88 -5.54 2.73
N PRO A 31 6.20 -5.30 2.73
CA PRO A 31 7.17 -5.62 3.80
C PRO A 31 7.00 -4.80 5.08
N ALA A 32 7.70 -5.16 6.16
CA ALA A 32 7.57 -4.45 7.42
C ALA A 32 8.07 -3.00 7.30
N VAL A 33 7.47 -2.09 8.08
CA VAL A 33 7.79 -0.64 8.08
C VAL A 33 9.30 -0.37 8.21
N GLN A 34 9.99 -1.12 9.08
CA GLN A 34 11.42 -0.97 9.31
C GLN A 34 12.28 -1.43 8.12
N GLU A 35 11.81 -2.41 7.33
CA GLU A 35 12.54 -2.90 6.15
C GLU A 35 12.58 -1.86 5.03
N LEU A 36 11.56 -1.00 4.97
CA LEU A 36 11.50 0.10 4.01
C LEU A 36 12.15 1.39 4.50
N GLY A 37 12.50 1.49 5.79
CA GLY A 37 12.90 2.76 6.40
C GLY A 37 11.74 3.75 6.54
N ALA A 38 10.49 3.27 6.53
CA ALA A 38 9.31 4.10 6.71
C ALA A 38 9.17 4.52 8.19
N LEU A 39 8.60 5.70 8.42
CA LEU A 39 8.30 6.25 9.76
C LEU A 39 7.13 5.51 10.41
N ALA A 40 6.14 5.16 9.60
CA ALA A 40 4.95 4.43 10.01
C ALA A 40 4.35 3.69 8.82
N GLY A 41 3.46 2.75 9.09
CA GLY A 41 2.68 2.10 8.05
C GLY A 41 1.63 1.16 8.63
N PHE A 42 0.67 0.81 7.79
CA PHE A 42 -0.42 -0.10 8.11
C PHE A 42 -0.81 -0.87 6.85
N GLY A 43 -1.52 -1.98 7.02
CA GLY A 43 -1.95 -2.80 5.91
C GLY A 43 -3.40 -3.24 6.01
N GLN A 44 -3.94 -3.64 4.88
CA GLN A 44 -5.24 -4.27 4.74
C GLN A 44 -5.11 -5.50 3.83
N ALA A 45 -5.90 -6.51 4.15
CA ALA A 45 -6.07 -7.70 3.32
C ALA A 45 -7.54 -7.85 2.94
N TRP A 46 -7.78 -8.18 1.68
CA TRP A 46 -9.11 -8.48 1.17
C TRP A 46 -9.50 -9.88 1.62
N THR A 47 -10.75 -10.07 2.04
CA THR A 47 -11.22 -11.39 2.51
C THR A 47 -11.73 -12.27 1.37
N SER A 48 -12.12 -11.66 0.25
CA SER A 48 -12.67 -12.37 -0.92
C SER A 48 -11.60 -12.79 -1.95
N CYS A 49 -10.36 -12.32 -1.82
CA CYS A 49 -9.27 -12.59 -2.75
C CYS A 49 -7.90 -12.53 -2.03
N SER A 50 -6.82 -12.70 -2.79
CA SER A 50 -5.45 -12.70 -2.25
C SER A 50 -4.81 -11.31 -2.16
N ALA A 51 -5.57 -10.25 -2.50
CA ALA A 51 -5.06 -8.89 -2.49
C ALA A 51 -4.73 -8.41 -1.07
N ARG A 52 -3.61 -7.70 -0.98
CA ARG A 52 -3.16 -6.99 0.20
C ARG A 52 -2.64 -5.63 -0.22
N ALA A 53 -2.90 -4.62 0.57
CA ALA A 53 -2.34 -3.29 0.37
C ALA A 53 -1.67 -2.84 1.67
N SER A 54 -0.50 -2.24 1.56
CA SER A 54 0.25 -1.65 2.66
C SER A 54 0.54 -0.20 2.32
N VAL A 55 0.27 0.70 3.26
CA VAL A 55 0.54 2.13 3.11
C VAL A 55 1.64 2.51 4.09
N TYR A 56 2.59 3.30 3.62
CA TYR A 56 3.78 3.71 4.35
C TYR A 56 3.92 5.22 4.31
N LEU A 57 4.35 5.77 5.44
CA LEU A 57 4.75 7.16 5.58
C LEU A 57 6.27 7.26 5.60
N PHE A 58 6.81 8.09 4.73
CA PHE A 58 8.24 8.41 4.68
C PHE A 58 8.51 9.84 5.15
N ASP A 59 9.78 10.13 5.38
CA ASP A 59 10.23 11.49 5.72
C ASP A 59 10.01 12.45 4.53
N SER A 60 10.16 11.95 3.31
CA SER A 60 10.08 12.76 2.09
C SER A 60 9.60 11.98 0.86
N TYR A 61 9.18 12.70 -0.18
CA TYR A 61 8.75 12.14 -1.46
C TYR A 61 9.85 11.30 -2.14
N ASP A 62 11.11 11.71 -2.02
CA ASP A 62 12.25 11.00 -2.62
C ASP A 62 12.45 9.63 -1.99
N GLU A 63 12.35 9.54 -0.65
CA GLU A 63 12.43 8.27 0.08
C GLU A 63 11.27 7.33 -0.28
N ALA A 64 10.05 7.87 -0.40
CA ALA A 64 8.88 7.10 -0.84
C ALA A 64 9.08 6.56 -2.28
N GLY A 65 9.57 7.39 -3.19
CA GLY A 65 9.86 6.98 -4.57
C GLY A 65 10.99 5.95 -4.67
N ALA A 66 12.03 6.10 -3.86
CA ALA A 66 13.11 5.12 -3.79
C ALA A 66 12.62 3.76 -3.28
N ALA A 67 11.74 3.75 -2.27
CA ALA A 67 11.11 2.53 -1.77
C ALA A 67 10.21 1.86 -2.83
N GLU A 68 9.40 2.63 -3.54
CA GLU A 68 8.54 2.13 -4.63
C GLU A 68 9.37 1.43 -5.72
N VAL A 69 10.44 2.08 -6.19
CA VAL A 69 11.34 1.52 -7.22
C VAL A 69 12.01 0.24 -6.73
N ARG A 70 12.41 0.17 -5.45
CA ARG A 70 12.99 -1.04 -4.86
C ARG A 70 11.98 -2.18 -4.85
N LEU A 71 10.74 -1.92 -4.44
CA LEU A 71 9.70 -2.94 -4.35
C LEU A 71 9.29 -3.50 -5.71
N LYS A 72 9.15 -2.62 -6.72
CA LYS A 72 8.88 -3.04 -8.10
C LYS A 72 9.95 -4.00 -8.65
N LYS A 73 11.20 -3.89 -8.20
CA LYS A 73 12.30 -4.80 -8.59
C LYS A 73 12.32 -6.12 -7.81
N GLN A 74 11.60 -6.20 -6.69
CA GLN A 74 11.63 -7.33 -5.76
C GLN A 74 10.30 -8.11 -5.72
N VAL A 75 9.40 -7.88 -6.67
CA VAL A 75 8.17 -8.65 -6.78
C VAL A 75 8.55 -10.13 -6.95
N ARG A 76 8.12 -10.95 -6.00
CA ARG A 76 8.42 -12.39 -6.00
C ARG A 76 7.75 -13.07 -7.19
N GLU A 77 8.40 -14.10 -7.72
CA GLU A 77 7.79 -14.96 -8.73
C GLU A 77 6.45 -15.53 -8.23
N GLY A 78 5.44 -15.52 -9.08
CA GLY A 78 4.07 -15.91 -8.72
C GLY A 78 3.25 -14.85 -7.99
N LYS A 79 3.76 -13.62 -7.82
CA LYS A 79 3.00 -12.47 -7.30
C LYS A 79 2.86 -11.37 -8.33
N HIS A 80 1.73 -10.68 -8.26
CA HIS A 80 1.55 -9.36 -8.86
C HIS A 80 1.80 -8.31 -7.78
N GLY A 81 2.55 -7.27 -8.09
CA GLY A 81 2.85 -6.19 -7.16
C GLY A 81 2.84 -4.85 -7.89
N ALA A 82 2.11 -3.87 -7.34
CA ALA A 82 2.06 -2.52 -7.85
C ALA A 82 2.08 -1.52 -6.71
N GLY A 83 2.64 -0.34 -6.97
CA GLY A 83 2.70 0.74 -6.00
C GLY A 83 2.78 2.08 -6.69
N THR A 84 2.44 3.10 -5.92
CA THR A 84 2.52 4.51 -6.30
C THR A 84 2.73 5.37 -5.05
N ILE A 85 3.13 6.61 -5.25
CA ILE A 85 3.35 7.60 -4.19
C ILE A 85 2.36 8.76 -4.29
N ASN A 86 2.06 9.35 -3.14
CA ASN A 86 1.26 10.55 -2.99
C ASN A 86 1.89 11.42 -1.88
N GLY A 87 2.68 12.42 -2.30
CA GLY A 87 3.54 13.16 -1.37
C GLY A 87 4.58 12.24 -0.72
N ASN A 88 4.68 12.27 0.60
CA ASN A 88 5.55 11.37 1.37
C ASN A 88 4.88 10.04 1.74
N TRP A 89 3.71 9.74 1.17
CA TRP A 89 3.05 8.46 1.33
C TRP A 89 3.30 7.55 0.14
N MET A 90 3.37 6.25 0.39
CA MET A 90 3.46 5.21 -0.63
C MET A 90 2.45 4.12 -0.33
N ILE A 91 1.74 3.66 -1.36
CA ILE A 91 0.97 2.42 -1.31
C ILE A 91 1.73 1.32 -2.04
N TRP A 92 1.74 0.12 -1.46
CA TRP A 92 2.21 -1.10 -2.08
C TRP A 92 1.12 -2.15 -1.99
N ALA A 93 0.63 -2.62 -3.13
CA ALA A 93 -0.41 -3.61 -3.22
C ALA A 93 0.09 -4.86 -3.94
N THR A 94 -0.25 -6.03 -3.41
CA THR A 94 0.18 -7.34 -3.92
C THR A 94 -0.94 -8.35 -3.92
N ALA A 95 -0.94 -9.26 -4.89
CA ALA A 95 -1.86 -10.40 -4.99
C ALA A 95 -1.11 -11.58 -5.61
N ASP A 96 -1.74 -12.76 -5.57
CA ASP A 96 -1.30 -13.88 -6.37
C ASP A 96 -1.38 -13.58 -7.86
N ALA A 97 -0.39 -14.04 -8.64
CA ALA A 97 -0.37 -13.79 -10.09
C ALA A 97 -1.54 -14.49 -10.82
N THR A 98 -2.13 -15.53 -10.22
CA THR A 98 -3.29 -16.24 -10.78
C THR A 98 -4.63 -15.71 -10.30
N ASP A 99 -4.64 -14.76 -9.35
CA ASP A 99 -5.84 -14.20 -8.76
C ASP A 99 -6.28 -12.93 -9.50
N GLU A 100 -7.12 -13.12 -10.52
CA GLU A 100 -7.62 -12.05 -11.37
C GLU A 100 -8.41 -10.99 -10.57
N ALA A 101 -9.20 -11.42 -9.59
CA ALA A 101 -9.92 -10.50 -8.70
C ALA A 101 -8.96 -9.67 -7.85
N GLY A 102 -7.88 -10.27 -7.35
CA GLY A 102 -6.84 -9.57 -6.62
C GLY A 102 -6.10 -8.54 -7.47
N ARG A 103 -5.92 -8.83 -8.76
CA ARG A 103 -5.32 -7.88 -9.70
C ARG A 103 -6.21 -6.64 -9.93
N ASP A 104 -7.50 -6.82 -10.15
CA ASP A 104 -8.46 -5.71 -10.30
C ASP A 104 -8.46 -4.81 -9.05
N VAL A 105 -8.45 -5.42 -7.87
CA VAL A 105 -8.32 -4.70 -6.60
C VAL A 105 -7.05 -3.86 -6.55
N ILE A 106 -5.90 -4.42 -6.95
CA ILE A 106 -4.61 -3.70 -6.97
C ILE A 106 -4.69 -2.47 -7.87
N GLU A 107 -5.16 -2.65 -9.12
CA GLU A 107 -5.26 -1.56 -10.10
C GLU A 107 -6.17 -0.44 -9.57
N ARG A 108 -7.30 -0.81 -8.95
CA ARG A 108 -8.23 0.15 -8.33
C ARG A 108 -7.59 0.93 -7.19
N VAL A 109 -7.02 0.26 -6.18
CA VAL A 109 -6.49 0.95 -4.98
C VAL A 109 -5.30 1.82 -5.31
N VAL A 110 -4.42 1.38 -6.22
CA VAL A 110 -3.25 2.17 -6.66
C VAL A 110 -3.71 3.40 -7.43
N SER A 111 -4.68 3.25 -8.35
CA SER A 111 -5.23 4.37 -9.11
C SER A 111 -5.91 5.42 -8.22
N THR A 112 -6.75 4.98 -7.28
CA THR A 112 -7.41 5.89 -6.32
C THR A 112 -6.38 6.62 -5.46
N PHE A 113 -5.34 5.94 -4.99
CA PHE A 113 -4.31 6.54 -4.15
C PHE A 113 -3.49 7.62 -4.87
N ALA A 114 -3.25 7.45 -6.17
CA ALA A 114 -2.52 8.43 -6.99
C ALA A 114 -3.33 9.70 -7.30
N GLY A 115 -4.66 9.63 -7.29
CA GLY A 115 -5.55 10.69 -7.78
C GLY A 115 -6.11 11.65 -6.72
N GLU A 116 -5.91 11.41 -5.42
CA GLU A 116 -6.29 12.35 -4.35
C GLU A 116 -5.17 13.39 -4.12
N GLU A 117 -5.22 14.52 -4.83
CA GLU A 117 -4.43 15.73 -4.53
C GLU A 117 -5.18 16.69 -3.59
#